data_AF-A0A7J9HN88-F1
#
_entry.id   AF-A0A7J9HN88-F1
#
_cell.length_a   1.000
_cell.length_b   1.000
_cell.length_c   1.000
_cell.angle_alpha   90.00
_cell.angle_beta   90.00
_cell.angle_gamma   90.00
#
_symmetry.space_group_name_H-M   'P 1'
#
loop_
_entity.id
_entity.type
_entity.pdbx_description
1 polymer ?
#
loop_
_entity_poly.entity_id
_entity_poly.type
_entity_poly.pdbx_seq_one_letter_code
_entity_poly.pdbx_strand_id
1 'polypeptide(L)'
;PDRSILLLRSLFQELANTQEPLVEETNKNQEVVLALYVALNTRDVETVHKILAPDLEWWFHGPPTHQFLMRLLTGASSDDSFRFEVDPLSVTTFGPTVIVEGCDHSRSISWVHAW
;
A
#
# COMPACT_ATOMS: atom_id res chain seq x y z
N PRO A 1 15.53 0.76 -43.60
CA PRO A 1 14.93 0.55 -42.26
C PRO A 1 15.99 0.71 -41.17
N ASP A 2 15.78 1.69 -40.29
CA ASP A 2 16.76 2.10 -39.26
C ASP A 2 16.91 1.02 -38.19
N ARG A 3 18.14 0.53 -37.98
CA ARG A 3 18.46 -0.50 -36.98
C ARG A 3 18.06 -0.07 -35.56
N SER A 4 18.03 1.24 -35.31
CA SER A 4 17.65 1.84 -34.04
C SER A 4 16.18 1.60 -33.68
N ILE A 5 15.30 1.63 -34.68
CA ILE A 5 13.85 1.38 -34.50
C ILE A 5 13.59 -0.09 -34.18
N LEU A 6 14.35 -1.00 -34.81
CA LEU A 6 14.21 -2.44 -34.56
C LEU A 6 14.70 -2.83 -33.15
N LEU A 7 15.76 -2.19 -32.64
CA LEU A 7 16.25 -2.39 -31.28
C LEU A 7 15.27 -1.89 -30.22
N LEU A 8 14.68 -0.70 -30.41
CA LEU A 8 13.63 -0.19 -29.53
C LEU A 8 12.42 -1.12 -29.52
N ARG A 9 11.96 -1.58 -30.69
CA ARG A 9 10.84 -2.52 -30.78
C ARG A 9 11.14 -3.86 -30.09
N SER A 10 12.37 -4.37 -30.21
CA SER A 10 12.83 -5.58 -29.53
C SER A 10 12.83 -5.41 -28.01
N LEU A 11 13.34 -4.29 -27.50
CA LEU A 11 13.34 -3.96 -26.07
C LEU A 11 11.91 -3.84 -25.51
N PHE A 12 10.99 -3.19 -26.23
CA PHE A 12 9.58 -3.14 -25.83
C PHE A 12 8.91 -4.52 -25.85
N GLN A 13 9.28 -5.39 -26.79
CA GLN A 13 8.74 -6.75 -26.86
C GLN A 13 9.31 -7.67 -25.77
N GLU A 14 10.59 -7.52 -25.42
CA GLU A 14 11.20 -8.22 -24.27
C GLU A 14 10.58 -7.78 -22.94
N LEU A 15 10.32 -6.47 -22.77
CA LEU A 15 9.61 -5.95 -21.61
C LEU A 15 8.19 -6.53 -21.52
N ALA A 16 7.48 -6.66 -22.65
CA ALA A 16 6.13 -7.22 -22.69
C ALA A 16 6.07 -8.73 -22.37
N ASN A 17 7.08 -9.51 -22.77
CA ASN A 17 7.12 -10.95 -22.48
C ASN A 17 7.53 -11.27 -21.03
N THR A 18 8.08 -10.31 -20.28
CA THR A 18 8.44 -10.49 -18.86
C THR A 18 7.30 -10.08 -17.91
N GLN A 19 6.21 -9.50 -18.46
CA GLN A 19 5.14 -8.89 -17.68
C GLN A 19 4.13 -9.88 -17.08
N GLU A 20 3.94 -11.08 -17.63
CA GLU A 20 2.86 -11.96 -17.18
C GLU A 20 2.91 -12.37 -15.69
N PRO A 21 4.02 -12.92 -15.14
CA PRO A 21 4.07 -13.28 -13.72
C PRO A 21 4.10 -12.04 -12.81
N LEU A 22 4.75 -10.95 -13.24
CA LEU A 22 4.85 -9.72 -12.46
C LEU A 22 3.51 -8.98 -12.36
N VAL A 23 2.71 -8.97 -13.43
CA VAL A 23 1.37 -8.35 -13.45
C VAL A 23 0.39 -9.14 -12.59
N GLU A 24 0.47 -10.47 -12.61
CA GLU A 24 -0.42 -11.30 -11.77
C GLU A 24 -0.07 -11.19 -10.27
N GLU A 25 1.22 -11.14 -9.93
CA GLU A 25 1.69 -10.94 -8.56
C GLU A 25 1.38 -9.52 -8.06
N THR A 26 1.52 -8.50 -8.91
CA THR A 26 1.12 -7.12 -8.55
C THR A 26 -0.37 -6.99 -8.27
N ASN A 27 -1.23 -7.64 -9.06
CA ASN A 27 -2.67 -7.68 -8.77
C ASN A 27 -2.95 -8.33 -7.40
N LYS A 28 -2.25 -9.44 -7.06
CA LYS A 28 -2.41 -10.12 -5.77
C LYS A 28 -1.94 -9.27 -4.59
N ASN A 29 -0.82 -8.56 -4.72
CA ASN A 29 -0.32 -7.70 -3.64
C ASN A 29 -1.29 -6.54 -3.37
N GLN A 30 -1.88 -5.95 -4.41
CA GLN A 30 -2.93 -4.95 -4.24
C GLN A 30 -4.14 -5.51 -3.50
N GLU A 31 -4.60 -6.71 -3.86
CA GLU A 31 -5.73 -7.38 -3.20
C GLU A 31 -5.46 -7.61 -1.71
N VAL A 32 -4.26 -8.05 -1.34
CA VAL A 32 -3.86 -8.25 0.07
C VAL A 32 -3.87 -6.92 0.84
N VAL A 33 -3.35 -5.85 0.25
CA VAL A 33 -3.32 -4.52 0.92
C VAL A 33 -4.72 -3.91 1.03
N LEU A 34 -5.58 -4.09 0.03
CA LEU A 34 -6.98 -3.69 0.14
C LEU A 34 -7.71 -4.48 1.23
N ALA A 35 -7.49 -5.80 1.31
CA ALA A 35 -8.03 -6.63 2.37
C ALA A 35 -7.55 -6.18 3.77
N LEU A 36 -6.29 -5.76 3.89
CA LEU A 36 -5.75 -5.18 5.12
C LEU A 36 -6.53 -3.93 5.55
N TYR A 37 -6.77 -2.98 4.64
CA TYR A 37 -7.53 -1.77 4.99
C TYR A 37 -8.99 -2.04 5.33
N VAL A 38 -9.63 -2.98 4.62
CA VAL A 38 -10.96 -3.45 5.00
C VAL A 38 -10.95 -4.00 6.43
N ALA A 39 -10.00 -4.87 6.76
CA ALA A 39 -9.87 -5.44 8.10
C ALA A 39 -9.58 -4.39 9.18
N LEU A 40 -8.75 -3.39 8.88
CA LEU A 40 -8.47 -2.27 9.79
C LEU A 40 -9.72 -1.44 10.07
N ASN A 41 -10.51 -1.12 9.04
CA ASN A 41 -11.74 -0.34 9.18
C ASN A 41 -12.83 -1.10 9.93
N THR A 42 -12.96 -2.41 9.70
CA THR A 42 -13.93 -3.28 10.39
C THR A 42 -13.46 -3.76 11.76
N ARG A 43 -12.22 -3.44 12.16
CA ARG A 43 -11.58 -3.92 13.39
C ARG A 43 -11.49 -5.46 13.46
N ASP A 44 -11.32 -6.10 12.31
CA ASP A 44 -11.05 -7.54 12.21
C ASP A 44 -9.58 -7.84 12.56
N VAL A 45 -9.33 -7.97 13.85
CA VAL A 45 -8.00 -8.24 14.42
C VAL A 45 -7.41 -9.56 13.91
N GLU A 46 -8.24 -10.58 13.67
CA GLU A 46 -7.77 -11.88 13.21
C GLU A 46 -7.19 -11.78 11.79
N THR A 47 -7.90 -11.10 10.89
CA THR A 47 -7.43 -10.88 9.52
C THR A 47 -6.19 -9.98 9.49
N VAL A 48 -6.15 -8.92 10.30
CA VAL A 48 -4.97 -8.05 10.40
C VAL A 48 -3.73 -8.85 10.80
N HIS A 49 -3.83 -9.73 11.81
CA HIS A 49 -2.71 -10.59 12.24
C HIS A 49 -2.31 -11.66 11.22
N LYS A 50 -3.22 -12.10 10.35
CA LYS A 50 -2.89 -13.03 9.27
C LYS A 50 -2.13 -12.35 8.14
N ILE A 51 -2.41 -11.07 7.88
CA ILE A 51 -1.80 -10.32 6.78
C ILE A 51 -0.44 -9.73 7.20
N LEU A 52 -0.36 -9.14 8.40
CA LEU A 52 0.87 -8.50 8.86
C LEU A 52 1.86 -9.52 9.40
N ALA A 53 3.10 -9.41 8.97
CA ALA A 53 4.19 -10.17 9.56
C ALA A 53 4.37 -9.79 11.04
N PRO A 54 4.67 -10.75 11.93
CA PRO A 54 4.82 -10.48 13.36
C PRO A 54 6.01 -9.55 13.68
N ASP A 55 6.97 -9.46 12.75
CA ASP A 55 8.18 -8.64 12.79
C ASP A 55 8.07 -7.40 11.87
N LEU A 56 6.85 -6.92 11.60
CA LEU A 56 6.60 -5.72 10.79
C LEU A 56 7.51 -4.55 11.21
N GLU A 57 8.42 -4.18 10.31
CA GLU A 57 9.23 -2.97 10.45
C GLU A 57 8.44 -1.76 9.96
N TRP A 58 8.40 -0.70 10.78
CA TRP A 58 7.62 0.49 10.52
C TRP A 58 8.51 1.74 10.44
N TRP A 59 8.37 2.49 9.35
CA TRP A 59 9.09 3.74 9.11
C TRP A 59 8.07 4.87 8.91
N PHE A 60 8.18 5.95 9.70
CA PHE A 60 7.27 7.07 9.62
C PHE A 60 7.99 8.37 9.25
N HIS A 61 7.47 9.04 8.22
CA HIS A 61 7.92 10.36 7.80
C HIS A 61 6.77 11.35 7.93
N GLY A 62 6.82 12.18 8.96
CA GLY A 62 5.81 13.21 9.20
C GLY A 62 5.89 13.77 10.63
N PRO A 63 4.95 14.67 11.01
CA PRO A 63 4.87 15.16 12.37
C PRO A 63 4.55 14.01 13.35
N PRO A 64 5.19 13.91 14.53
CA PRO A 64 4.94 12.82 15.49
C PRO A 64 3.47 12.67 15.92
N THR A 65 2.68 13.74 15.81
CA THR A 65 1.24 13.76 16.08
C THR A 65 0.39 13.00 15.06
N HIS A 66 0.94 12.67 13.89
CA HIS A 66 0.23 12.11 12.73
C HIS A 66 0.52 10.61 12.51
N GLN A 67 1.11 9.91 13.50
CA GLN A 67 1.39 8.48 13.44
C GLN A 67 0.13 7.60 13.65
N PHE A 68 -0.91 7.83 12.84
CA PHE A 68 -2.24 7.25 13.08
C PHE A 68 -2.30 5.74 12.90
N LEU A 69 -1.72 5.20 11.83
CA LEU A 69 -1.71 3.76 11.58
C LEU A 69 -0.92 3.01 12.65
N MET A 70 0.24 3.52 13.08
CA MET A 70 0.98 2.94 14.20
C MET A 70 0.14 2.91 15.48
N ARG A 71 -0.52 4.02 15.84
CA ARG A 71 -1.40 4.08 17.03
C ARG A 71 -2.59 3.14 16.92
N LEU A 72 -3.12 2.96 15.71
CA LEU A 72 -4.20 2.02 15.42
C LEU A 72 -3.74 0.57 15.67
N LEU A 73 -2.58 0.20 15.12
CA LEU A 73 -2.04 -1.17 15.21
C LEU A 73 -1.57 -1.54 16.63
N THR A 74 -1.02 -0.57 17.37
CA THR A 74 -0.46 -0.80 18.72
C THR A 74 -1.46 -0.53 19.85
N GLY A 75 -2.60 0.09 19.54
CA GLY A 75 -3.52 0.60 20.56
C GLY A 75 -2.92 1.73 21.40
N ALA A 76 -1.83 2.37 20.97
CA ALA A 76 -1.16 3.45 21.72
C ALA A 76 -1.97 4.76 21.82
N SER A 77 -3.19 4.80 21.27
CA SER A 77 -4.10 5.92 21.51
C SER A 77 -4.74 5.78 22.88
N SER A 78 -4.46 6.74 23.78
CA SER A 78 -5.17 6.89 25.06
C SER A 78 -6.56 7.50 24.93
N ASP A 79 -6.94 7.88 23.71
CA ASP A 79 -8.21 8.55 23.41
C ASP A 79 -9.21 7.52 22.88
N ASP A 80 -10.23 7.22 23.67
CA ASP A 80 -11.36 6.34 23.28
C ASP A 80 -12.08 6.85 22.02
N SER A 81 -11.90 8.13 21.67
CA SER A 81 -12.45 8.74 20.47
C SER A 81 -11.56 8.62 19.23
N PHE A 82 -10.37 8.00 19.33
CA PHE A 82 -9.46 7.88 18.19
C PHE A 82 -10.04 6.99 17.09
N ARG A 83 -10.52 7.67 16.06
CA ARG A 83 -10.96 7.07 14.80
C ARG A 83 -9.99 7.48 13.70
N PHE A 84 -9.36 6.47 13.12
CA PHE A 84 -8.63 6.56 11.88
C PHE A 84 -9.26 5.53 10.94
N GLU A 85 -10.04 6.04 9.99
CA GLU A 85 -10.57 5.25 8.89
C GLU A 85 -9.59 5.38 7.73
N VAL A 86 -9.15 4.26 7.20
CA VAL A 86 -8.22 4.21 6.08
C VAL A 86 -9.04 4.07 4.82
N ASP A 87 -9.22 5.18 4.10
CA ASP A 87 -9.92 5.21 2.82
C ASP A 87 -8.93 5.52 1.69
N PRO A 88 -8.49 4.51 0.91
CA PRO A 88 -7.57 4.70 -0.20
C PRO A 88 -8.18 5.54 -1.32
N LEU A 89 -7.49 6.61 -1.71
CA LEU A 89 -7.79 7.36 -2.93
C LEU A 89 -7.20 6.68 -4.18
N SER A 90 -6.00 6.13 -4.04
CA SER A 90 -5.27 5.50 -5.13
C SER A 90 -4.42 4.35 -4.60
N VAL A 91 -4.34 3.28 -5.38
CA VAL A 91 -3.50 2.11 -5.10
C VAL A 91 -2.75 1.75 -6.37
N THR A 92 -1.43 1.67 -6.27
CA THR A 92 -0.56 1.31 -7.39
C THR A 92 0.57 0.40 -6.91
N THR A 93 1.26 -0.25 -7.83
CA THR A 93 2.33 -1.20 -7.53
C THR A 93 3.62 -0.85 -8.24
N PHE A 94 4.73 -1.09 -7.54
CA PHE A 94 6.07 -1.01 -8.09
C PHE A 94 6.85 -2.26 -7.70
N GLY A 95 6.90 -3.25 -8.61
CA GLY A 95 7.41 -4.58 -8.28
C GLY A 95 6.55 -5.21 -7.18
N PRO A 96 7.14 -5.75 -6.10
CA PRO A 96 6.37 -6.32 -4.99
C PRO A 96 5.71 -5.26 -4.09
N THR A 97 6.16 -4.00 -4.17
CA THR A 97 5.72 -2.93 -3.27
C THR A 97 4.39 -2.35 -3.72
N VAL A 98 3.47 -2.18 -2.76
CA VAL A 98 2.18 -1.52 -2.98
C VAL A 98 2.23 -0.13 -2.38
N ILE A 99 1.95 0.88 -3.20
CA ILE A 99 1.83 2.27 -2.78
C ILE A 99 0.35 2.62 -2.69
N VAL A 100 -0.05 3.14 -1.54
CA VAL A 100 -1.42 3.56 -1.27
C VAL A 100 -1.40 5.01 -0.84
N GLU A 101 -2.21 5.81 -1.50
CA GLU A 101 -2.39 7.22 -1.17
C GLU A 101 -3.82 7.42 -0.64
N GLY A 102 -3.97 8.32 0.31
CA GLY A 102 -5.28 8.72 0.80
C GLY A 102 -5.25 10.07 1.49
N CYS A 103 -6.43 10.53 1.90
CA CYS A 103 -6.54 11.75 2.68
C CYS A 103 -7.65 11.69 3.71
N ASP A 104 -7.46 12.40 4.81
CA ASP A 104 -8.49 12.73 5.78
C ASP A 104 -8.85 14.20 5.58
N HIS A 105 -9.95 14.45 4.85
CA HIS A 105 -10.45 15.79 4.59
C HIS A 105 -10.85 16.52 5.88
N SER A 106 -11.33 15.80 6.90
CA SER A 106 -11.75 16.41 8.17
C SER A 106 -10.56 17.00 8.93
N ARG A 107 -9.40 16.35 8.83
CA ARG A 107 -8.15 16.79 9.44
C ARG A 107 -7.25 17.59 8.49
N SER A 108 -7.61 17.69 7.21
CA SER A 108 -6.78 18.28 6.14
C SER A 108 -5.40 17.61 6.04
N ILE A 109 -5.37 16.28 6.05
CA ILE A 109 -4.14 15.48 6.03
C ILE A 109 -4.15 14.60 4.78
N SER A 110 -3.04 14.60 4.04
CA SER A 110 -2.75 13.57 3.03
C SER A 110 -1.72 12.60 3.59
N TRP A 111 -1.82 11.33 3.20
CA TRP A 111 -0.91 10.28 3.65
C TRP A 111 -0.58 9.32 2.50
N VAL A 112 0.57 8.67 2.63
CA VAL A 112 1.01 7.59 1.73
C VAL A 112 1.53 6.45 2.60
N HIS A 113 1.12 5.23 2.28
CA HIS A 113 1.69 4.00 2.83
C HIS A 113 2.38 3.23 1.72
N ALA A 114 3.56 2.69 2.03
CA ALA A 114 4.27 1.74 1.19
C ALA A 114 4.35 0.41 1.94
N TRP A 115 3.83 -0.64 1.32
CA TRP A 115 3.80 -2.01 1.84
C TRP A 115 4.70 -2.91 1.01
#